data_AF-A0A2R6AK28-F1
#
_entry.id   AF-A0A2R6AK28-F1
#
_cell.length_a   1.000
_cell.length_b   1.000
_cell.length_c   1.000
_cell.angle_alpha   90.00
_cell.angle_beta   90.00
_cell.angle_gamma   90.00
#
_symmetry.space_group_name_H-M   'P 1'
#
loop_
_entity.id
_entity.type
_entity.pdbx_description
1 polymer ?
#
loop_
_entity_poly.entity_id
_entity_poly.type
_entity_poly.pdbx_seq_one_letter_code
_entity_poly.pdbx_strand_id
1 'polypeptide(L)' 'MSEKLENLEKIYSSVFPEFVKWPKGNTTVKLHKEKQFVCAYIQAKSLSEIRAALNTIHSWLYIAARILGENV' A
#
# COMPACT_ATOMS: atom_id res chain seq x y z
N MET A 1 2.09 22.40 7.82
CA MET A 1 1.86 21.18 7.01
C MET A 1 1.17 20.19 7.96
N SER A 2 -0.03 19.70 7.64
CA SER A 2 -0.86 19.02 8.67
C SER A 2 -0.33 17.63 8.99
N GLU A 3 -0.40 17.24 10.26
CA GLU A 3 0.01 15.94 10.84
C GLU A 3 -0.46 14.72 10.02
N LYS A 4 -1.63 14.83 9.38
CA LYS A 4 -2.18 13.81 8.47
C LYS A 4 -1.28 13.52 7.27
N LEU A 5 -0.63 14.52 6.71
CA LEU A 5 0.29 14.37 5.57
C LEU A 5 1.59 13.68 5.98
N GLU A 6 2.11 14.02 7.16
CA GLU A 6 3.31 13.37 7.71
C GLU A 6 3.06 11.89 8.02
N ASN A 7 1.86 11.55 8.52
CA ASN A 7 1.50 10.16 8.77
C ASN A 7 1.31 9.37 7.47
N LEU A 8 0.75 9.98 6.42
CA LEU A 8 0.68 9.38 5.09
C LEU A 8 2.08 9.06 4.54
N GLU A 9 3.04 9.98 4.71
CA GLU A 9 4.43 9.76 4.29
C GLU A 9 5.07 8.57 4.99
N LYS A 10 4.89 8.49 6.32
CA LYS A 10 5.43 7.40 7.14
C LYS A 10 4.82 6.06 6.74
N ILE A 11 3.50 6.02 6.50
CA ILE A 11 2.81 4.81 6.03
C ILE A 11 3.38 4.38 4.68
N TYR A 12 3.45 5.29 3.70
CA TYR A 12 3.98 4.98 2.37
C TYR A 12 5.44 4.49 2.44
N SER A 13 6.28 5.18 3.21
CA SER A 13 7.70 4.84 3.38
C SER A 13 7.90 3.47 4.04
N SER A 14 6.95 3.04 4.87
CA SER A 14 6.99 1.73 5.53
C SER A 14 6.49 0.59 4.62
N VAL A 15 5.50 0.86 3.77
CA VAL A 15 4.95 -0.15 2.84
C VAL A 15 5.82 -0.31 1.59
N PHE A 16 6.48 0.76 1.13
CA PHE A 16 7.22 0.74 -0.13
C PHE A 16 8.32 -0.34 -0.18
N PRO A 17 9.15 -0.56 0.86
CA PRO A 17 10.15 -1.63 0.85
C PRO A 17 9.55 -3.03 0.70
N GLU A 18 8.43 -3.31 1.38
CA GLU A 18 7.70 -4.58 1.27
C GLU A 18 7.14 -4.76 -0.15
N PHE A 19 6.55 -3.70 -0.69
CA PHE A 19 6.05 -3.67 -2.07
C PHE A 19 7.16 -3.96 -3.10
N VAL A 20 8.37 -3.39 -2.93
CA VAL A 20 9.50 -3.63 -3.84
C VAL A 20 9.91 -5.12 -3.81
N LYS A 21 10.06 -5.71 -2.62
CA LYS A 21 10.51 -7.08 -2.43
C LYS A 21 9.47 -8.14 -2.81
N TRP A 22 8.19 -7.80 -2.75
CA TRP A 22 7.11 -8.75 -2.99
C TRP A 22 7.14 -9.32 -4.42
N PRO A 23 7.14 -10.66 -4.58
CA PRO A 23 7.02 -11.30 -5.88
C PRO A 23 5.61 -11.09 -6.44
N LYS A 24 5.51 -10.34 -7.53
CA LYS A 24 4.21 -9.94 -8.13
C LYS A 24 3.60 -11.03 -9.02
N GLY A 25 4.36 -12.09 -9.33
CA GLY A 25 3.91 -13.18 -10.20
C GLY A 25 3.48 -12.67 -11.58
N ASN A 26 2.27 -13.05 -12.01
CA ASN A 26 1.65 -12.57 -13.25
C ASN A 26 0.92 -11.22 -13.11
N THR A 27 1.01 -10.60 -11.94
CA THR A 27 0.30 -9.36 -11.62
C THR A 27 1.23 -8.17 -11.85
N THR A 28 0.71 -7.12 -12.48
CA THR A 28 1.41 -5.82 -12.50
C THR A 28 0.76 -4.93 -11.46
N VAL A 29 1.56 -4.43 -10.53
CA VAL A 29 1.09 -3.50 -9.49
C VAL A 29 1.95 -2.25 -9.50
N LYS A 30 1.30 -1.08 -9.48
CA LYS A 30 1.96 0.22 -9.26
C LYS A 30 1.43 0.82 -7.98
N LEU A 31 2.32 1.12 -7.04
CA LEU A 31 2.00 1.86 -5.82
C LEU A 31 2.37 3.33 -6.02
N HIS A 32 1.45 4.24 -5.72
CA HIS A 32 1.68 5.68 -5.83
C HIS A 32 1.12 6.41 -4.61
N LYS A 33 1.77 7.49 -4.21
CA LYS A 33 1.32 8.37 -3.14
C LYS A 33 0.80 9.66 -3.78
N GLU A 34 -0.51 9.83 -3.74
CA GLU A 34 -1.19 11.08 -4.07
C GLU A 34 -1.26 11.97 -2.82
N LYS A 35 -1.59 13.26 -3.00
CA LYS A 35 -1.55 14.27 -1.92
C LYS A 35 -2.13 13.82 -0.58
N GLN A 36 -3.20 13.02 -0.58
CA GLN A 36 -3.88 12.56 0.64
C GLN A 36 -4.13 11.04 0.66
N PHE A 37 -3.63 10.30 -0.32
CA PHE A 37 -3.97 8.89 -0.50
C PHE A 37 -2.76 8.07 -0.94
N VAL A 38 -2.70 6.81 -0.52
CA VAL A 38 -1.85 5.81 -1.16
C VAL A 38 -2.73 4.97 -2.08
N CYS A 39 -2.41 5.00 -3.38
CA CYS A 39 -3.14 4.31 -4.42
C CYS A 39 -2.34 3.11 -4.92
N ALA A 40 -3.02 1.99 -5.14
CA ALA A 40 -2.46 0.81 -5.79
C ALA A 40 -3.24 0.50 -7.07
N TYR A 41 -2.55 0.55 -8.21
CA TYR A 41 -3.10 0.16 -9.50
C TYR A 41 -2.71 -1.28 -9.79
N ILE A 42 -3.70 -2.16 -9.92
CA ILE A 42 -3.50 -3.61 -10.09
C ILE A 42 -4.02 -4.03 -11.46
N GLN A 43 -3.18 -4.73 -12.22
CA GLN A 43 -3.54 -5.37 -13.48
C GLN A 43 -3.22 -6.86 -13.40
N ALA A 44 -4.21 -7.70 -13.68
CA ALA A 44 -4.08 -9.16 -13.67
C ALA A 44 -5.00 -9.81 -14.71
N LYS A 45 -4.85 -11.13 -14.93
CA LYS A 45 -5.66 -11.88 -15.91
C LYS A 45 -6.89 -12.55 -15.30
N SER A 46 -6.93 -12.68 -13.98
CA SER A 46 -8.02 -13.34 -13.26
C SER A 46 -8.44 -12.58 -12.00
N LEU A 47 -9.70 -12.79 -11.59
CA LEU A 47 -10.23 -12.25 -10.35
C LEU A 47 -9.44 -12.73 -9.12
N SER A 48 -8.98 -13.98 -9.14
CA SER A 48 -8.18 -14.57 -8.07
C SER A 48 -6.86 -13.84 -7.84
N GLU A 49 -6.17 -13.47 -8.93
CA GLU A 49 -4.93 -12.69 -8.87
C GLU A 49 -5.18 -11.26 -8.35
N ILE A 50 -6.25 -10.60 -8.82
CA ILE A 50 -6.64 -9.26 -8.33
C ILE A 50 -6.91 -9.32 -6.83
N ARG A 51 -7.67 -10.30 -6.37
CA ARG A 51 -8.00 -10.48 -4.94
C ARG A 51 -6.75 -10.74 -4.10
N ALA A 52 -5.82 -11.58 -4.58
CA ALA A 52 -4.57 -11.85 -3.88
C ALA A 52 -3.72 -10.59 -3.74
N ALA A 53 -3.59 -9.79 -4.80
CA ALA A 53 -2.88 -8.52 -4.77
C ALA A 53 -3.55 -7.50 -3.83
N LEU A 54 -4.88 -7.35 -3.90
CA LEU A 54 -5.65 -6.48 -3.01
C LEU A 54 -5.46 -6.84 -1.54
N ASN A 55 -5.61 -8.12 -1.19
CA ASN A 55 -5.45 -8.59 0.19
C ASN A 55 -4.04 -8.30 0.72
N THR A 56 -3.02 -8.51 -0.12
CA THR A 56 -1.61 -8.28 0.24
C THR A 56 -1.37 -6.80 0.53
N ILE A 57 -1.75 -5.92 -0.40
CA ILE A 57 -1.52 -4.47 -0.26
C ILE A 57 -2.35 -3.88 0.88
N HIS A 58 -3.62 -4.29 1.00
CA HIS A 58 -4.49 -3.89 2.10
C HIS A 58 -3.89 -4.30 3.45
N SER A 59 -3.37 -5.53 3.58
CA SER A 59 -2.74 -5.98 4.81
C SER A 59 -1.57 -5.08 5.23
N TRP A 60 -0.68 -4.70 4.30
CA TRP A 60 0.44 -3.82 4.63
C TRP A 60 -0.01 -2.42 5.02
N LEU A 61 -0.93 -1.82 4.26
CA LEU A 61 -1.46 -0.49 4.56
C LEU A 61 -2.19 -0.48 5.91
N TYR A 62 -2.98 -1.52 6.19
CA TYR A 62 -3.66 -1.67 7.48
C TYR A 62 -2.68 -1.77 8.64
N ILE A 63 -1.67 -2.64 8.55
CA ILE A 63 -0.66 -2.80 9.60
C ILE A 63 0.13 -1.51 9.80
N ALA A 64 0.60 -0.87 8.72
CA ALA A 64 1.33 0.39 8.80
C ALA A 64 0.47 1.50 9.42
N ALA A 65 -0.81 1.62 9.03
CA ALA A 65 -1.73 2.59 9.60
C ALA A 65 -2.04 2.31 11.08
N ARG A 66 -2.12 1.05 11.51
CA ARG A 66 -2.32 0.71 12.93
C ARG A 66 -1.10 1.06 13.78
N ILE A 67 0.11 0.72 13.32
CA ILE A 67 1.34 0.98 14.07
C ILE A 67 1.67 2.47 14.12
N LEU A 68 1.47 3.19 13.01
CA LEU A 68 1.90 4.58 12.87
C LEU A 68 0.77 5.59 13.14
N GLY A 69 -0.49 5.15 13.06
CA GLY A 69 -1.68 5.98 13.22
C GLY A 69 -2.32 5.94 14.61
N GLU A 70 -1.91 5.04 15.52
CA GLU A 70 -2.39 5.04 16.92
C GLU A 70 -1.84 6.20 17.77
N ASN A 71 -0.98 7.06 17.22
CA ASN A 71 -0.52 8.30 17.86
C ASN A 71 -1.29 9.56 17.39
N VAL A 72 -2.51 9.41 16.86
CA VAL A 72 -3.42 10.53 16.49
C VAL A 72 -4.73 10.42 17.26
#